data_AF-A0A421GH04-F1
#
_entry.id   AF-A0A421GH04-F1
#
_cell.length_a   1.000
_cell.length_b   1.000
_cell.length_c   1.000
_cell.angle_alpha   90.00
_cell.angle_beta   90.00
_cell.angle_gamma   90.00
#
_symmetry.space_group_name_H-M   'P 1'
#
loop_
_entity.id
_entity.type
_entity.pdbx_description
1 polymer ?
#
loop_
_entity_poly.entity_id
_entity_poly.type
_entity_poly.pdbx_seq_one_letter_code
_entity_poly.pdbx_strand_id
1 'polypeptide(L)'
;THSIYPLYLLTASFTTKPIMNQVEIRTVSPVGSPTSPNALASPWTKDCTYIIEATRKAHACCKSCSATIEAGRLRVGVVYQHRNGFICINWHHVECYSAVKEIPLSRLEGFSDLDSMQQKVVESYHLAQQEPHYLPAARTCSA
;
A
#
# COMPACT_ATOMS: atom_id res chain seq x y z
N THR A 1 -9.49 72.19 -1.86
CA THR A 1 -10.43 73.04 -2.60
C THR A 1 -11.61 72.18 -3.03
N HIS A 2 -12.81 72.75 -2.83
CA HIS A 2 -14.18 72.29 -3.11
C HIS A 2 -14.39 71.14 -4.11
N SER A 3 -15.21 70.14 -3.77
CA SER A 3 -16.67 70.07 -4.01
C SER A 3 -16.96 70.02 -5.53
N ILE A 4 -17.67 69.03 -6.07
CA ILE A 4 -19.13 69.02 -6.22
C ILE A 4 -19.49 67.73 -7.00
N TYR A 5 -20.38 66.88 -6.44
CA TYR A 5 -21.32 66.01 -7.21
C TYR A 5 -22.49 66.88 -7.70
N PRO A 6 -23.44 66.51 -8.61
CA PRO A 6 -23.76 65.20 -9.22
C PRO A 6 -24.14 65.30 -10.73
N LEU A 7 -24.66 64.24 -11.35
CA LEU A 7 -25.95 64.22 -12.11
C LEU A 7 -26.19 62.84 -12.77
N TYR A 8 -26.88 61.99 -12.02
CA TYR A 8 -28.09 61.23 -12.40
C TYR A 8 -28.74 61.69 -13.75
N LEU A 9 -29.17 60.84 -14.70
CA LEU A 9 -30.22 59.81 -14.58
C LEU A 9 -30.49 59.12 -15.96
N LEU A 10 -31.01 57.88 -15.89
CA LEU A 10 -31.96 57.19 -16.81
C LEU A 10 -31.38 56.58 -18.11
N THR A 11 -31.64 55.33 -18.49
CA THR A 11 -32.87 54.54 -18.32
C THR A 11 -32.61 53.03 -18.12
N ALA A 12 -33.53 52.44 -17.36
CA ALA A 12 -33.79 51.01 -17.16
C ALA A 12 -34.13 50.29 -18.49
N SER A 13 -33.92 48.97 -18.65
CA SER A 13 -34.82 47.91 -18.15
C SER A 13 -34.09 46.56 -18.31
N PHE A 14 -33.73 45.84 -17.24
CA PHE A 14 -34.55 44.89 -16.47
C PHE A 14 -35.38 43.92 -17.31
N THR A 15 -34.82 42.73 -17.55
CA THR A 15 -35.61 41.49 -17.55
C THR A 15 -35.23 40.69 -16.31
N THR A 16 -36.27 40.30 -15.60
CA THR A 16 -36.29 39.71 -14.26
C THR A 16 -36.27 38.18 -14.30
N LYS A 17 -35.40 37.57 -13.46
CA LYS A 17 -35.55 36.43 -12.50
C LYS A 17 -36.30 35.14 -12.94
N PRO A 18 -36.15 33.95 -12.29
CA PRO A 18 -35.55 33.64 -10.96
C PRO A 18 -34.49 32.48 -10.99
N ILE A 19 -33.62 32.29 -9.98
CA ILE A 19 -33.79 31.46 -8.76
C ILE A 19 -34.23 30.02 -9.13
N MET A 20 -33.50 28.94 -8.84
CA MET A 20 -33.21 28.45 -7.49
C MET A 20 -32.22 27.25 -7.57
N ASN A 21 -31.24 27.23 -6.64
CA ASN A 21 -30.60 26.06 -5.98
C ASN A 21 -30.74 24.62 -6.53
N GLN A 22 -29.62 23.89 -6.61
CA GLN A 22 -29.34 22.74 -5.73
C GLN A 22 -27.91 22.24 -5.95
N VAL A 23 -27.17 22.08 -4.86
CA VAL A 23 -25.87 21.43 -4.77
C VAL A 23 -26.04 19.94 -5.03
N GLU A 24 -25.28 19.37 -5.97
CA GLU A 24 -25.07 17.92 -6.02
C GLU A 24 -23.58 17.64 -6.24
N ILE A 25 -22.97 17.10 -5.19
CA ILE A 25 -21.59 16.67 -5.14
C ILE A 25 -21.45 15.49 -6.12
N ARG A 26 -20.78 15.71 -7.25
CA ARG A 26 -20.38 14.63 -8.16
C ARG A 26 -19.13 13.97 -7.59
N THR A 27 -19.33 12.89 -6.84
CA THR A 27 -18.31 11.87 -6.62
C THR A 27 -17.93 11.26 -7.97
N VAL A 28 -16.76 11.61 -8.50
CA VAL A 28 -16.16 10.91 -9.63
C VAL A 28 -15.01 10.05 -9.13
N SER A 29 -15.26 8.73 -9.15
CA SER A 29 -14.28 7.68 -8.91
C SER A 29 -13.11 7.76 -9.89
N PRO A 30 -11.87 7.42 -9.50
CA PRO A 30 -10.88 6.96 -10.46
C PRO A 30 -11.13 5.47 -10.75
N VAL A 31 -11.57 5.20 -11.97
CA VAL A 31 -11.55 3.86 -12.55
C VAL A 31 -10.09 3.40 -12.68
N GLY A 32 -9.74 2.35 -11.95
CA GLY A 32 -8.51 1.60 -12.11
C GLY A 32 -8.87 0.12 -12.21
N SER A 33 -9.50 -0.26 -13.31
CA SER A 33 -9.87 -1.66 -13.57
C SER A 33 -8.71 -2.37 -14.26
N PRO A 34 -8.13 -3.44 -13.69
CA PRO A 34 -7.39 -4.41 -14.48
C PRO A 34 -8.41 -5.32 -15.19
N THR A 35 -8.59 -5.09 -16.50
CA THR A 35 -9.38 -5.94 -17.39
C THR A 35 -8.67 -7.28 -17.57
N SER A 36 -8.95 -8.24 -16.68
CA SER A 36 -8.69 -9.65 -16.92
C SER A 36 -9.92 -10.45 -16.50
N PRO A 37 -10.60 -11.15 -17.44
CA PRO A 37 -11.77 -11.97 -17.13
C PRO A 37 -11.54 -13.04 -16.06
N ASN A 38 -10.28 -13.34 -15.73
CA ASN A 38 -9.90 -14.39 -14.80
C ASN A 38 -9.77 -13.91 -13.32
N ALA A 39 -9.76 -12.60 -13.07
CA ALA A 39 -9.60 -12.07 -11.71
C ALA A 39 -10.84 -12.25 -10.83
N LEU A 40 -12.02 -12.48 -11.42
CA LEU A 40 -13.28 -12.69 -10.71
C LEU A 40 -13.42 -14.08 -10.07
N ALA A 41 -12.50 -15.02 -10.34
CA ALA A 41 -12.58 -16.39 -9.82
C ALA A 41 -11.91 -16.57 -8.45
N SER A 42 -10.89 -15.77 -8.12
CA SER A 42 -10.23 -15.86 -6.81
C SER A 42 -10.99 -15.03 -5.78
N PRO A 43 -11.43 -15.62 -4.65
CA PRO A 43 -12.07 -14.85 -3.60
C PRO A 43 -11.06 -14.06 -2.75
N TRP A 44 -9.76 -14.18 -3.06
CA TRP A 44 -8.65 -13.46 -2.42
C TRP A 44 -8.10 -12.39 -3.34
N THR A 45 -7.99 -11.17 -2.80
CA THR A 45 -7.38 -10.00 -3.45
C THR A 45 -6.12 -9.60 -2.70
N LYS A 46 -5.06 -9.24 -3.42
CA LYS A 46 -3.82 -8.72 -2.82
C LYS A 46 -4.05 -7.28 -2.37
N ASP A 47 -3.91 -7.01 -1.09
CA ASP A 47 -4.19 -5.70 -0.46
C ASP A 47 -3.08 -4.66 -0.72
N CYS A 48 -1.97 -5.07 -1.36
CA CYS A 48 -0.77 -4.25 -1.59
C CYS A 48 -0.17 -3.66 -0.29
N THR A 49 -0.60 -4.16 0.86
CA THR A 49 -0.02 -3.97 2.18
C THR A 49 1.08 -5.01 2.38
N TYR A 50 2.25 -4.54 2.79
CA TYR A 50 3.44 -5.34 2.98
C TYR A 50 3.96 -5.14 4.39
N ILE A 51 4.16 -6.24 5.10
CA ILE A 51 4.63 -6.23 6.48
C ILE A 51 6.07 -6.73 6.48
N ILE A 52 6.95 -6.10 7.24
CA ILE A 52 8.30 -6.59 7.48
C ILE A 52 8.55 -6.73 8.97
N GLU A 53 9.06 -7.89 9.37
CA GLU A 53 9.37 -8.15 10.77
C GLU A 53 10.52 -9.16 10.91
N ALA A 54 11.19 -9.10 12.06
CA ALA A 54 12.07 -10.17 12.50
C ALA A 54 11.25 -11.30 13.14
N THR A 55 11.48 -12.52 12.68
CA THR A 55 10.73 -13.69 13.11
C THR A 55 10.98 -13.96 14.59
N ARG A 56 9.98 -13.77 15.45
CA ARG A 56 10.13 -14.02 16.89
C ARG A 56 10.23 -15.51 17.22
N LYS A 57 9.57 -16.35 16.43
CA LYS A 57 9.57 -17.82 16.56
C LYS A 57 9.38 -18.49 15.19
N ALA A 58 10.06 -19.62 14.98
CA ALA A 58 10.05 -20.35 13.72
C ALA A 58 8.74 -21.16 13.54
N HIS A 59 7.69 -20.50 13.05
CA HIS A 59 6.37 -21.12 12.83
C HIS A 59 5.84 -20.96 11.41
N ALA A 60 6.33 -19.97 10.67
CA ALA A 60 5.85 -19.69 9.32
C ALA A 60 6.78 -20.32 8.29
N CYS A 61 6.18 -20.77 7.19
CA CYS A 61 6.88 -21.36 6.06
C CYS A 61 6.82 -20.38 4.89
N CYS A 62 7.95 -20.18 4.23
CA CYS A 62 8.02 -19.31 3.07
C CYS A 62 7.16 -19.88 1.94
N LYS A 63 6.23 -19.08 1.42
CA LYS A 63 5.35 -19.50 0.32
C LYS A 63 6.05 -19.61 -1.04
N SER A 64 7.27 -19.10 -1.19
CA SER A 64 8.04 -19.24 -2.44
C SER A 64 8.90 -20.51 -2.47
N CYS A 65 9.61 -20.81 -1.38
CA CYS A 65 10.57 -21.92 -1.35
C CYS A 65 10.17 -23.07 -0.42
N SER A 66 9.02 -22.97 0.25
CA SER A 66 8.50 -23.98 1.19
C SER A 66 9.45 -24.34 2.33
N ALA A 67 10.44 -23.49 2.62
CA ALA A 67 11.34 -23.66 3.75
C ALA A 67 10.81 -22.91 4.98
N THR A 68 11.15 -23.43 6.16
CA THR A 68 10.78 -22.81 7.43
C THR A 68 11.54 -21.50 7.61
N ILE A 69 10.82 -20.43 8.01
CA ILE A 69 11.41 -19.14 8.34
C ILE A 69 11.88 -19.21 9.80
N GLU A 70 13.21 -19.23 10.01
CA GLU A 70 13.81 -19.39 11.34
C GLU A 70 13.62 -18.16 12.23
N ALA A 71 13.66 -18.37 13.55
CA ALA A 71 13.64 -17.27 14.51
C ALA A 71 14.88 -16.38 14.35
N GLY A 72 14.70 -15.06 14.50
CA GLY A 72 15.73 -14.05 14.26
C GLY A 72 15.88 -13.63 12.80
N ARG A 73 15.33 -14.37 11.83
CA ARG A 73 15.38 -13.98 10.41
C ARG A 73 14.30 -12.95 10.05
N LEU A 74 14.66 -12.01 9.20
CA LEU A 74 13.71 -11.09 8.58
C LEU A 74 12.80 -11.83 7.59
N ARG A 75 11.52 -11.44 7.57
CA ARG A 75 10.53 -11.96 6.64
C ARG A 75 9.59 -10.86 6.14
N VAL A 76 9.05 -11.07 4.96
CA VAL A 76 8.05 -10.17 4.35
C VAL A 76 6.70 -10.87 4.33
N GLY A 77 5.69 -10.21 4.87
CA GLY A 77 4.29 -10.61 4.83
C GLY A 77 3.55 -9.88 3.71
N VAL A 78 2.94 -10.61 2.78
CA VAL A 78 2.04 -10.05 1.78
C VAL A 78 0.60 -10.27 2.24
N VAL A 79 -0.13 -9.18 2.42
CA VAL A 79 -1.51 -9.23 2.91
C VAL A 79 -2.49 -9.51 1.76
N TYR A 80 -3.34 -10.50 1.97
CA TYR A 80 -4.46 -10.85 1.11
C TYR A 80 -5.76 -10.71 1.87
N GLN A 81 -6.73 -10.04 1.26
CA GLN A 81 -8.06 -9.89 1.80
C GLN A 81 -9.02 -10.79 1.04
N HIS A 82 -9.81 -11.56 1.78
CA HIS A 82 -10.91 -12.34 1.25
C HIS A 82 -12.15 -11.47 1.11
N ARG A 83 -12.98 -11.72 0.09
CA ARG A 83 -14.27 -11.02 -0.10
C ARG A 83 -15.24 -11.11 1.10
N ASN A 84 -15.08 -12.12 1.96
CA ASN A 84 -15.87 -12.29 3.19
C ASN A 84 -15.24 -11.61 4.41
N GLY A 85 -14.20 -10.79 4.24
CA GLY A 85 -13.54 -10.05 5.32
C GLY A 85 -12.41 -10.80 6.05
N PHE A 86 -12.08 -12.04 5.65
CA PHE A 86 -10.90 -12.74 6.19
C PHE A 86 -9.61 -12.12 5.68
N ILE A 87 -8.57 -12.12 6.51
CA ILE A 87 -7.24 -11.65 6.13
C ILE A 87 -6.28 -12.84 6.21
N CYS A 88 -5.47 -13.01 5.18
CA CYS A 88 -4.38 -13.98 5.13
C CYS A 88 -3.07 -13.24 4.89
N ILE A 89 -2.01 -13.64 5.59
CA ILE A 89 -0.67 -13.11 5.35
C ILE A 89 0.18 -14.23 4.79
N ASN A 90 0.63 -14.07 3.56
CA ASN A 90 1.63 -14.95 2.98
C ASN A 90 3.00 -14.49 3.41
N TRP A 91 3.67 -15.31 4.21
CA TRP A 91 5.03 -15.05 4.65
C TRP A 91 6.04 -15.56 3.62
N HIS A 92 7.05 -14.73 3.36
CA HIS A 92 8.17 -15.03 2.49
C HIS A 92 9.48 -14.64 3.17
N HIS A 93 10.58 -15.31 2.81
CA HIS A 93 11.90 -14.75 3.10
C HIS A 93 12.09 -13.44 2.31
N VAL A 94 12.91 -12.53 2.82
CA VAL A 94 13.24 -11.27 2.14
C VAL A 94 13.86 -11.55 0.77
N GLU A 95 14.70 -12.58 0.67
CA GLU A 95 15.35 -13.02 -0.57
C GLU A 95 14.37 -13.68 -1.55
N CYS A 96 13.37 -14.38 -1.01
CA CYS A 96 12.40 -15.15 -1.79
C CYS A 96 11.28 -14.30 -2.41
N TYR A 97 11.19 -13.03 -2.05
CA TYR A 97 10.17 -12.10 -2.55
C TYR A 97 10.83 -10.93 -3.26
N SER A 98 11.19 -11.13 -4.53
CA SER A 98 11.91 -10.16 -5.36
C SER A 98 11.25 -8.78 -5.44
N ALA A 99 9.92 -8.74 -5.40
CA ALA A 99 9.15 -7.49 -5.40
C ALA A 99 9.40 -6.61 -4.17
N VAL A 100 10.01 -7.13 -3.09
CA VAL A 100 10.42 -6.32 -1.92
C VAL A 100 11.31 -5.15 -2.34
N LYS A 101 12.18 -5.34 -3.34
CA LYS A 101 13.13 -4.32 -3.81
C LYS A 101 12.46 -3.13 -4.49
N GLU A 102 11.28 -3.34 -5.04
CA GLU A 102 10.50 -2.32 -5.74
C GLU A 102 9.52 -1.59 -4.82
N ILE A 103 9.27 -2.14 -3.63
CA ILE A 103 8.33 -1.58 -2.66
C ILE A 103 9.06 -0.47 -1.88
N PRO A 104 8.55 0.77 -1.86
CA PRO A 104 9.14 1.82 -1.04
C PRO A 104 9.14 1.42 0.43
N LEU A 105 10.22 1.71 1.15
CA LEU A 105 10.34 1.43 2.60
C LEU A 105 9.18 2.04 3.41
N SER A 106 8.63 3.18 2.97
CA SER A 106 7.48 3.83 3.59
C SER A 106 6.17 3.02 3.50
N ARG A 107 6.11 2.02 2.61
CA ARG A 107 4.96 1.11 2.45
C ARG A 107 5.17 -0.22 3.18
N LEU A 108 6.34 -0.43 3.78
CA LEU A 108 6.62 -1.61 4.61
C LEU A 108 6.17 -1.32 6.04
N GLU A 109 5.01 -1.85 6.41
CA GLU A 109 4.54 -1.82 7.80
C GLU A 109 5.48 -2.63 8.69
N GLY A 110 5.78 -2.12 9.88
CA GLY A 110 6.71 -2.76 10.82
C GLY A 110 8.20 -2.43 10.59
N PHE A 111 8.56 -1.72 9.52
CA PHE A 111 9.96 -1.31 9.31
C PHE A 111 10.49 -0.43 10.45
N SER A 112 9.68 0.50 10.94
CA SER A 112 10.02 1.37 12.08
C SER A 112 10.15 0.62 13.41
N ASP A 113 9.54 -0.57 13.53
CA ASP A 113 9.58 -1.40 14.74
C ASP A 113 10.80 -2.32 14.78
N LEU A 114 11.57 -2.40 13.69
CA LEU A 114 12.83 -3.17 13.62
C LEU A 114 13.95 -2.45 14.38
N ASP A 115 14.91 -3.23 14.89
CA ASP A 115 16.15 -2.67 15.46
C ASP A 115 16.97 -1.95 14.38
N SER A 116 17.79 -0.95 14.76
CA SER A 116 18.60 -0.17 13.81
C SER A 116 19.53 -1.03 12.95
N MET A 117 20.00 -2.18 13.46
CA MET A 117 20.79 -3.13 12.68
C MET A 117 19.95 -3.82 11.60
N GLN A 118 18.71 -4.19 11.93
CA GLN A 118 17.78 -4.83 11.01
C GLN A 118 17.28 -3.85 9.94
N GLN A 119 17.00 -2.61 10.31
CA GLN A 119 16.64 -1.54 9.37
C GLN A 119 17.74 -1.36 8.31
N LYS A 120 19.01 -1.25 8.74
CA LYS A 120 20.15 -1.17 7.82
C LYS A 120 20.27 -2.36 6.88
N VAL A 121 19.96 -3.57 7.36
CA VAL A 121 19.95 -4.77 6.50
C VAL A 121 18.86 -4.65 5.43
N VAL A 122 17.63 -4.27 5.80
CA VAL A 122 16.53 -4.07 4.85
C VAL A 122 16.84 -2.96 3.85
N GLU A 123 17.41 -1.83 4.31
CA GLU A 123 17.89 -0.76 3.44
C GLU A 123 19.00 -1.24 2.51
N SER A 124 19.94 -2.05 3.00
CA SER A 124 21.00 -2.60 2.16
C SER A 124 20.45 -3.57 1.12
N TYR A 125 19.39 -4.33 1.39
CA TYR A 125 18.70 -5.13 0.37
C TYR A 125 18.03 -4.28 -0.71
N HIS A 126 17.51 -3.09 -0.35
CA HIS A 126 16.92 -2.17 -1.31
C HIS A 126 17.99 -1.49 -2.18
N LEU A 127 19.14 -1.16 -1.58
CA LEU A 127 20.23 -0.43 -2.24
C LEU A 127 21.21 -1.35 -2.98
N ALA A 128 21.47 -2.53 -2.46
CA ALA A 128 22.41 -3.49 -3.01
C ALA A 128 21.66 -4.74 -3.51
N GLN A 129 22.00 -5.18 -4.73
CA GLN A 129 21.59 -6.51 -5.22
C GLN A 129 22.27 -7.67 -4.48
N GLN A 130 22.85 -7.45 -3.30
CA GLN A 130 23.60 -8.48 -2.58
C GLN A 130 22.69 -9.31 -1.69
N GLU A 131 22.81 -10.63 -1.82
CA GLU A 131 22.28 -11.59 -0.85
C GLU A 131 23.00 -11.43 0.49
N PRO A 132 22.27 -11.18 1.57
CA PRO A 132 22.84 -11.21 2.90
C PRO A 132 23.18 -12.63 3.25
N HIS A 133 24.40 -12.74 3.73
CA HIS A 133 25.01 -13.98 4.13
C HIS A 133 24.38 -14.47 5.45
N TYR A 134 23.13 -14.92 5.39
CA TYR A 134 22.42 -15.68 6.41
C TYR A 134 22.00 -17.01 5.79
N LEU A 135 22.93 -17.96 5.67
CA LEU A 135 22.59 -19.34 5.33
C LEU A 135 23.18 -20.30 6.37
N PRO A 136 22.33 -20.84 7.26
CA PRO A 136 22.36 -22.27 7.53
C PRO A 136 21.20 -22.94 6.79
N ALA A 137 21.37 -24.22 6.52
CA ALA A 137 20.54 -25.04 5.63
C ALA A 137 19.03 -24.87 5.88
N ALA A 138 18.30 -24.55 4.79
CA ALA A 138 16.86 -24.49 4.76
C ALA A 138 16.26 -25.83 5.27
N ARG A 139 15.65 -25.79 6.45
CA ARG A 139 14.81 -26.90 6.92
C ARG A 139 13.50 -26.85 6.15
N THR A 140 13.20 -27.90 5.40
CA THR A 140 11.91 -28.09 4.72
C THR A 140 10.77 -27.87 5.71
N CYS A 141 9.70 -27.18 5.30
CA CYS A 141 8.52 -27.11 6.15
C CYS A 141 7.95 -28.51 6.35
N SER A 142 7.87 -28.97 7.59
CA SER A 142 7.08 -30.15 7.92
C SER A 142 5.60 -29.77 7.75
N ALA A 143 4.91 -30.47 6.86
CA ALA A 143 3.46 -30.35 6.67
C ALA A 143 2.69 -30.85 7.90
#